data_AF-A0A6H1RI46-F1
#
_entry.id   AF-A0A6H1RI46-F1
#
_cell.length_a   1.000
_cell.length_b   1.000
_cell.length_c   1.000
_cell.angle_alpha   90.00
_cell.angle_beta   90.00
_cell.angle_gamma   90.00
#
_symmetry.space_group_name_H-M   'P 1'
#
loop_
_entity.id
_entity.type
_entity.pdbx_description
1 polymer ?
#
loop_
_entity_poly.entity_id
_entity_poly.type
_entity_poly.pdbx_seq_one_letter_code
_entity_poly.pdbx_strand_id
1 'polypeptide(L)'
;MFSRVGKPDVVVTEVVYKGKVKGAQADEYVEIQNRGTVSAEMSGWVLGADDPGQDFTFPPGTVLQPGQRIRVYTNEMHPGYGGFSYGSKRPIWNDKGDVARLRDANGHPVSDLSYGDKALVGCQSPDRPSGS
;
A
#
# COMPACT_ATOMS: atom_id res chain seq x y z
N MET A 1 10.17 -4.75 -16.79
CA MET A 1 10.28 -3.49 -16.01
C MET A 1 11.69 -3.49 -15.41
N PHE A 2 12.54 -2.52 -15.76
CA PHE A 2 13.93 -2.48 -15.29
C PHE A 2 14.00 -1.84 -13.89
N SER A 3 14.67 -2.49 -12.94
CA SER A 3 14.93 -1.93 -11.61
C SER A 3 15.67 -0.60 -11.71
N ARG A 4 15.32 0.36 -10.84
CA ARG A 4 16.03 1.64 -10.76
C ARG A 4 17.39 1.40 -10.10
N VAL A 5 18.43 1.31 -10.92
CA VAL A 5 19.80 1.04 -10.47
C VAL A 5 20.32 2.19 -9.61
N GLY A 6 20.98 1.84 -8.50
CA GLY A 6 21.67 2.78 -7.61
C GLY A 6 20.78 3.51 -6.60
N LYS A 7 19.47 3.19 -6.52
CA LYS A 7 18.56 3.81 -5.56
C LYS A 7 17.45 2.85 -5.11
N PRO A 8 16.80 3.12 -3.95
CA PRO A 8 15.56 2.43 -3.61
C PRO A 8 14.45 2.77 -4.61
N ASP A 9 13.52 1.83 -4.80
CA ASP A 9 12.30 2.01 -5.59
C ASP A 9 11.15 1.34 -4.85
N VAL A 10 10.68 1.99 -3.80
CA VAL A 10 9.62 1.47 -2.93
C VAL A 10 8.28 1.78 -3.55
N VAL A 11 7.47 0.74 -3.76
CA VAL A 11 6.17 0.86 -4.39
C VAL A 11 5.13 0.02 -3.66
N VAL A 12 3.90 0.53 -3.62
CA VAL A 12 2.73 -0.28 -3.27
C VAL A 12 2.44 -1.20 -4.45
N THR A 13 2.43 -2.50 -4.20
CA THR A 13 2.31 -3.52 -5.26
C THR A 13 0.99 -4.24 -5.28
N GLU A 14 0.30 -4.32 -4.14
CA GLU A 14 -0.98 -5.01 -4.02
C GLU A 14 -1.79 -4.40 -2.88
N VAL A 15 -3.10 -4.30 -3.08
CA VAL A 15 -4.08 -4.09 -2.01
C VAL A 15 -5.02 -5.28 -2.03
N VAL A 16 -5.05 -6.06 -0.94
CA VAL A 16 -6.03 -7.12 -0.73
C VAL A 16 -7.16 -6.57 0.12
N TYR A 17 -8.35 -6.56 -0.45
CA TYR A 17 -9.58 -6.00 0.08
C TYR A 17 -10.73 -7.00 -0.09
N LYS A 18 -11.86 -6.81 0.59
CA LYS A 18 -12.93 -7.82 0.71
C LYS A 18 -12.40 -9.08 1.40
N GLY A 19 -11.80 -8.88 2.57
CA GLY A 19 -11.28 -9.96 3.40
C GLY A 19 -12.30 -11.09 3.60
N LYS A 20 -11.80 -12.32 3.72
CA LYS A 20 -12.63 -13.52 3.92
C LYS A 20 -13.19 -13.57 5.35
N VAL A 21 -12.57 -12.87 6.29
CA VAL A 21 -13.03 -12.77 7.68
C VAL A 21 -14.17 -11.76 7.78
N LYS A 22 -15.42 -12.24 7.81
CA LYS A 22 -16.61 -11.38 7.89
C LYS A 22 -16.57 -10.44 9.10
N GLY A 23 -16.94 -9.18 8.87
CA GLY A 23 -17.10 -8.14 9.89
C GLY A 23 -15.83 -7.38 10.26
N ALA A 24 -14.70 -8.08 10.47
CA ALA A 24 -13.44 -7.44 10.83
C ALA A 24 -12.47 -7.30 9.65
N GLN A 25 -12.58 -8.16 8.64
CA GLN A 25 -11.71 -8.19 7.45
C GLN A 25 -10.22 -8.12 7.83
N ALA A 26 -9.87 -8.88 8.88
CA ALA A 26 -8.55 -8.86 9.51
C ALA A 26 -7.42 -9.25 8.54
N ASP A 27 -7.76 -10.05 7.53
CA ASP A 27 -6.89 -10.59 6.50
C ASP A 27 -6.62 -9.63 5.33
N GLU A 28 -7.25 -8.45 5.31
CA GLU A 28 -6.91 -7.40 4.34
C GLU A 28 -5.54 -6.82 4.61
N TYR A 29 -4.82 -6.48 3.54
CA TYR A 29 -3.48 -5.93 3.64
C TYR A 29 -3.07 -5.10 2.45
N VAL A 30 -2.03 -4.30 2.64
CA VAL A 30 -1.26 -3.69 1.55
C VAL A 30 0.13 -4.29 1.51
N GLU A 31 0.57 -4.69 0.33
CA GLU A 31 1.93 -5.17 0.07
C GLU A 31 2.79 -4.06 -0.54
N ILE A 32 3.94 -3.83 0.08
CA ILE A 32 4.95 -2.87 -0.36
C ILE A 32 6.21 -3.63 -0.73
N GLN A 33 6.82 -3.27 -1.85
CA GLN A 33 8.04 -3.89 -2.36
C GLN A 33 9.08 -2.83 -2.70
N ASN A 34 10.34 -3.11 -2.37
CA ASN A 34 11.46 -2.37 -2.93
C ASN A 34 11.93 -3.04 -4.23
N ARG A 35 11.64 -2.43 -5.38
CA ARG A 35 12.04 -2.90 -6.71
C ARG A 35 13.40 -2.34 -7.17
N GLY A 36 14.01 -1.49 -6.34
CA GLY A 36 15.30 -0.87 -6.58
C GLY A 36 16.45 -1.81 -6.28
N THR A 37 17.67 -1.30 -6.37
CA THR A 37 18.90 -2.08 -6.10
C THR A 37 19.60 -1.65 -4.80
N VAL A 38 18.99 -0.75 -4.03
CA VAL A 38 19.51 -0.24 -2.75
C VAL A 38 18.42 -0.35 -1.70
N SER A 39 18.80 -0.61 -0.44
CA SER A 39 17.87 -0.66 0.70
C SER A 39 17.14 0.66 0.90
N ALA A 40 15.87 0.59 1.33
CA ALA A 40 15.10 1.76 1.72
C ALA A 40 14.97 1.81 3.26
N GLU A 41 15.32 2.95 3.85
CA GLU A 41 15.02 3.26 5.25
C GLU A 41 13.60 3.83 5.30
N MET A 42 12.71 3.14 6.01
CA MET A 42 11.28 3.43 6.04
C MET A 42 10.80 3.88 7.43
N SER A 43 11.70 4.18 8.36
CA SER A 43 11.31 4.66 9.69
C SER A 43 10.48 5.93 9.58
N GLY A 44 9.32 5.95 10.24
CA GLY A 44 8.42 7.11 10.23
C GLY A 44 7.66 7.31 8.92
N TRP A 45 7.84 6.46 7.91
CA TRP A 45 6.98 6.48 6.72
C TRP A 45 5.54 6.14 7.11
N VAL A 46 4.59 6.60 6.31
CA VAL A 46 3.16 6.45 6.59
C VAL A 46 2.47 5.75 5.43
N LEU A 47 1.75 4.68 5.74
CA LEU A 47 0.78 4.05 4.84
C LEU A 47 -0.64 4.40 5.28
N GLY A 48 -1.41 5.03 4.42
CA GLY A 48 -2.80 5.39 4.69
C GLY A 48 -3.74 5.11 3.52
N ALA A 49 -5.04 5.16 3.79
CA ALA A 49 -6.10 5.20 2.80
C ALA A 49 -6.48 6.66 2.45
N ASP A 50 -7.51 6.90 1.64
CA ASP A 50 -8.00 8.28 1.40
C ASP A 50 -8.73 8.83 2.64
N ASP A 51 -9.36 7.97 3.44
CA ASP A 51 -10.10 8.38 4.63
C ASP A 51 -9.17 8.71 5.81
N PRO A 52 -9.40 9.84 6.52
CA PRO A 52 -8.56 10.25 7.64
C PRO A 52 -8.67 9.30 8.84
N GLY A 53 -7.55 9.10 9.54
CA GLY A 53 -7.48 8.25 10.74
C GLY A 53 -7.16 6.78 10.48
N GLN A 54 -6.77 6.43 9.25
CA GLN A 54 -6.37 5.09 8.82
C GLN A 54 -4.88 5.01 8.46
N ASP A 55 -4.04 5.73 9.21
CA ASP A 55 -2.59 5.79 8.98
C ASP A 55 -1.86 4.73 9.82
N PHE A 56 -0.92 4.04 9.18
CA PHE A 56 0.09 3.19 9.82
C PHE A 56 1.46 3.84 9.66
N THR A 57 2.12 4.10 10.78
CA THR A 57 3.49 4.61 10.79
C THR A 57 4.48 3.48 10.99
N PHE A 58 5.41 3.33 10.06
CA PHE A 58 6.47 2.32 10.17
C PHE A 58 7.38 2.62 11.38
N PRO A 59 7.66 1.61 12.22
CA PRO A 59 8.45 1.82 13.43
C PRO A 59 9.92 2.13 13.11
N PRO A 60 10.66 2.75 14.04
CA PRO A 60 12.09 2.99 13.90
C PRO A 60 12.87 1.71 13.59
N GLY A 61 13.86 1.82 12.71
CA GLY A 61 14.69 0.71 12.23
C GLY A 61 14.06 -0.13 11.12
N THR A 62 12.92 0.28 10.56
CA THR A 62 12.32 -0.44 9.43
C THR A 62 13.16 -0.24 8.17
N VAL A 63 13.79 -1.30 7.69
CA VAL A 63 14.58 -1.29 6.45
C VAL A 63 14.05 -2.32 5.47
N LEU A 64 13.76 -1.89 4.25
CA LEU A 64 13.29 -2.75 3.17
C LEU A 64 14.41 -3.00 2.15
N GLN A 65 14.94 -4.23 2.16
CA GLN A 65 16.04 -4.64 1.29
C GLN A 65 15.61 -4.71 -0.19
N PRO A 66 16.55 -4.64 -1.14
CA PRO A 66 16.26 -4.84 -2.57
C PRO A 66 15.51 -6.15 -2.81
N GLY A 67 14.41 -6.08 -3.56
CA GLY A 67 13.53 -7.21 -3.87
C GLY A 67 12.59 -7.64 -2.74
N GLN A 68 12.84 -7.23 -1.49
CA GLN A 68 12.04 -7.61 -0.33
C GLN A 68 10.64 -6.99 -0.38
N ARG A 69 9.70 -7.71 0.23
CA ARG A 69 8.29 -7.35 0.39
C ARG A 69 7.93 -7.29 1.86
N ILE A 70 7.07 -6.35 2.23
CA ILE A 70 6.42 -6.29 3.55
C ILE A 70 4.92 -6.11 3.35
N ARG A 71 4.14 -6.55 4.34
CA ARG A 71 2.69 -6.40 4.35
C ARG A 71 2.24 -5.74 5.64
N VAL A 72 1.26 -4.86 5.52
CA VAL A 72 0.58 -4.24 6.67
C VAL A 72 -0.88 -4.69 6.65
N TYR A 73 -1.25 -5.50 7.64
CA TYR A 73 -2.58 -6.13 7.73
C TYR A 73 -3.55 -5.29 8.57
N THR A 74 -4.85 -5.40 8.29
CA THR A 74 -5.90 -4.75 9.11
C THR A 74 -5.82 -5.20 10.57
N ASN A 75 -5.75 -6.50 10.84
CA ASN A 75 -5.68 -7.02 12.22
C ASN A 75 -5.01 -8.39 12.38
N GLU A 76 -4.29 -8.86 11.36
CA GLU A 76 -3.45 -10.05 11.46
C GLU A 76 -1.98 -9.66 11.63
N MET A 77 -1.15 -10.61 12.03
CA MET A 77 0.29 -10.42 12.13
C MET A 77 1.00 -11.60 11.47
N HIS A 78 1.79 -11.30 10.44
CA HIS A 78 2.52 -12.30 9.65
C HIS A 78 4.03 -11.98 9.68
N PRO A 79 4.81 -12.59 10.59
CA PRO A 79 6.24 -12.29 10.76
C PRO A 79 7.08 -12.47 9.49
N GLY A 80 6.71 -13.43 8.62
CA GLY A 80 7.38 -13.65 7.34
C GLY A 80 7.25 -12.50 6.34
N TYR A 81 6.34 -11.55 6.58
CA TYR A 81 6.13 -10.33 5.78
C TYR A 81 6.37 -9.05 6.60
N GLY A 82 7.17 -9.13 7.66
CA GLY A 82 7.53 -8.00 8.53
C GLY A 82 6.67 -7.86 9.79
N GLY A 83 5.53 -8.56 9.88
CA GLY A 83 4.72 -8.58 11.10
C GLY A 83 3.97 -7.28 11.41
N PHE A 84 3.68 -6.45 10.40
CA PHE A 84 2.99 -5.18 10.60
C PHE A 84 1.47 -5.34 10.57
N SER A 85 0.80 -4.59 11.45
CA SER A 85 -0.65 -4.61 11.61
C SER A 85 -1.16 -3.24 12.06
N TYR A 86 -2.31 -2.81 11.56
CA TYR A 86 -3.05 -1.68 12.11
C TYR A 86 -3.64 -2.00 13.50
N GLY A 87 -3.81 -3.28 13.84
CA GLY A 87 -4.47 -3.70 15.08
C GLY A 87 -5.95 -3.30 15.14
N SER A 88 -6.57 -3.02 13.99
CA SER A 88 -7.91 -2.46 13.90
C SER A 88 -8.97 -3.55 13.93
N LYS A 89 -9.95 -3.43 14.81
CA LYS A 89 -11.12 -4.34 14.81
C LYS A 89 -12.14 -4.00 13.71
N ARG A 90 -11.88 -2.95 12.94
CA ARG A 90 -12.71 -2.49 11.83
C ARG A 90 -11.91 -2.53 10.53
N PRO A 91 -12.58 -2.74 9.39
CA PRO A 91 -11.93 -2.67 8.10
C PRO A 91 -11.22 -1.33 7.90
N ILE A 92 -10.00 -1.39 7.37
CA ILE A 92 -9.25 -0.21 6.94
C ILE A 92 -9.52 0.05 5.46
N TRP A 93 -9.59 -0.99 4.64
CA TRP A 93 -9.67 -0.88 3.20
C TRP A 93 -11.11 -0.97 2.73
N ASN A 94 -11.60 0.07 2.04
CA ASN A 94 -12.99 0.14 1.58
C ASN A 94 -13.30 -0.94 0.53
N ASP A 95 -14.36 -1.73 0.75
CA ASP A 95 -14.82 -2.78 -0.17
C ASP A 95 -15.20 -2.29 -1.58
N LYS A 96 -15.60 -1.02 -1.72
CA LYS A 96 -15.89 -0.43 -3.03
C LYS A 96 -14.62 -0.04 -3.78
N GLY A 97 -13.50 0.12 -3.08
CA GLY A 97 -12.25 0.62 -3.65
C GLY A 97 -11.86 1.98 -3.09
N ASP A 98 -10.55 2.18 -2.97
CA ASP A 98 -9.93 3.40 -2.50
C ASP A 98 -8.53 3.55 -3.13
N VAL A 99 -7.69 4.45 -2.60
CA VAL A 99 -6.28 4.60 -2.93
C VAL A 99 -5.42 4.34 -1.70
N ALA A 100 -4.57 3.32 -1.76
CA ALA A 100 -3.51 3.13 -0.77
C ALA A 100 -2.37 4.08 -1.08
N ARG A 101 -1.98 4.91 -0.11
CA ARG A 101 -0.95 5.95 -0.26
C ARG A 101 0.21 5.71 0.69
N LEU A 102 1.41 5.65 0.14
CA LEU A 102 2.66 5.56 0.88
C LEU A 102 3.38 6.90 0.82
N ARG A 103 3.69 7.47 1.99
CA ARG A 103 4.41 8.73 2.17
C ARG A 103 5.69 8.52 2.97
N ASP A 104 6.75 9.26 2.64
CA ASP A 104 7.98 9.26 3.42
C ASP A 104 7.79 9.95 4.79
N ALA A 105 8.82 9.93 5.64
CA ALA A 105 8.76 10.53 6.97
C ALA A 105 8.56 12.06 6.98
N ASN A 106 8.80 12.73 5.85
CA ASN A 106 8.56 14.17 5.67
C ASN A 106 7.16 14.43 5.07
N GLY A 107 6.38 13.39 4.81
CA GLY A 107 5.06 13.47 4.19
C GLY A 107 5.08 13.54 2.67
N HIS A 108 6.23 13.39 2.00
CA HIS A 108 6.27 13.38 0.54
C HIS A 108 5.68 12.08 -0.01
N PRO A 109 4.87 12.14 -1.07
CA PRO A 109 4.31 10.95 -1.69
C PRO A 109 5.41 10.09 -2.32
N VAL A 110 5.37 8.78 -2.06
CA VAL A 110 6.31 7.78 -2.59
C VAL A 110 5.62 6.89 -3.62
N SER A 111 4.42 6.39 -3.30
CA SER A 111 3.66 5.50 -4.18
C SER A 111 2.18 5.53 -3.81
N ASP A 112 1.34 5.43 -4.82
CA ASP A 112 -0.11 5.30 -4.67
C ASP A 112 -0.61 4.11 -5.49
N LEU A 113 -1.61 3.39 -4.99
CA LEU A 113 -2.27 2.32 -5.73
C LEU A 113 -3.79 2.38 -5.53
N SER A 114 -4.50 2.75 -6.59
CA SER A 114 -5.96 2.67 -6.63
C SER A 114 -6.42 1.22 -6.81
N TYR A 115 -7.50 0.83 -6.15
CA TYR A 115 -8.13 -0.48 -6.25
C TYR A 115 -9.66 -0.37 -6.28
N GLY A 116 -10.35 -1.48 -6.55
CA GLY A 116 -11.81 -1.49 -6.71
C GLY A 116 -12.30 -0.50 -7.77
N ASP A 117 -13.41 0.19 -7.51
CA ASP A 117 -14.02 1.14 -8.43
C ASP A 117 -13.08 2.31 -8.78
N LYS A 118 -12.18 2.70 -7.86
CA LYS A 118 -11.19 3.77 -8.10
C LYS A 118 -10.13 3.37 -9.12
N ALA A 119 -9.77 2.09 -9.22
CA ALA A 119 -8.88 1.61 -10.27
C ALA A 119 -9.51 1.70 -11.67
N LEU A 120 -10.84 1.58 -11.76
CA LEU A 120 -11.57 1.65 -13.03
C LEU A 120 -11.70 3.10 -13.55
N VAL A 121 -11.75 4.08 -12.65
CA VAL A 121 -11.75 5.52 -13.03
C VAL A 121 -10.41 5.92 -13.65
N GLY A 122 -9.28 5.37 -13.18
CA GLY A 122 -7.96 5.62 -13.76
C GLY A 122 -7.74 5.00 -15.15
N CYS A 123 -8.55 4.01 -15.54
CA CYS A 123 -8.50 3.39 -16.87
C CYS A 123 -9.41 4.08 -17.91
N GLN A 124 -10.23 5.05 -17.50
CA GLN A 124 -11.00 5.88 -18.42
C GLN A 124 -10.14 7.08 -18.84
N SER A 125 -9.29 6.91 -19.86
CA SER A 125 -8.78 8.06 -20.60
C SER A 125 -9.94 8.91 -21.14
N PRO A 126 -9.90 10.25 -21.03
CA PRO A 126 -10.75 11.09 -21.85
C PRO A 126 -10.16 11.00 -23.26
N ASP A 127 -10.82 10.23 -24.13
CA ASP A 127 -10.93 10.50 -25.57
C ASP A 127 -11.40 9.24 -26.29
N ARG A 128 -12.72 9.14 -26.44
CA ARG A 128 -13.29 8.65 -27.69
C ARG A 128 -14.18 9.77 -28.22
N PRO A 129 -13.79 10.47 -29.30
CA PRO A 129 -14.73 11.35 -29.96
C PRO A 129 -15.88 10.47 -30.46
N SER A 130 -17.09 10.85 -30.08
CA SER A 130 -18.32 10.32 -30.67
C SER A 130 -18.36 10.74 -32.14
N GLY A 131 -17.87 9.89 -33.03
CA GLY A 131 -18.47 9.70 -34.36
C GLY A 131 -19.51 8.59 -34.23
N SER A 132 -20.70 8.66 -34.82
CA SER A 132 -21.18 9.42 -35.98
C SER A 132 -22.64 9.83 -35.75
#